data_AF-A0A1G1BA11-F1
#
_entry.id   AF-A0A1G1BA11-F1
#
_cell.length_a   1.000
_cell.length_b   1.000
_cell.length_c   1.000
_cell.angle_alpha   90.00
_cell.angle_beta   90.00
_cell.angle_gamma   90.00
#
_symmetry.space_group_name_H-M   'P 1'
#
loop_
_entity.id
_entity.type
_entity.pdbx_description
1 polymer ?
#
loop_
_entity_poly.entity_id
_entity_poly.type
_entity_poly.pdbx_seq_one_letter_code
_entity_poly.pdbx_strand_id
1 'polypeptide(L)'
;MDSESFDGPVNIGSEEMVTINQLRTYVMEITGKKLALKNIPGPSGVRGMNSDNKLSREKLGWAPSQSLKIGLRKTYELISQHNHNY
;
A
#
# COMPACT_ATOMS: atom_id res chain seq x y z
N MET A 1 26.65 -21.65 -1.92
CA MET A 1 26.59 -20.28 -2.47
C MET A 1 26.24 -19.41 -1.30
N ASP A 2 27.27 -18.93 -0.61
CA ASP A 2 27.09 -18.05 0.54
C ASP A 2 26.76 -16.68 -0.04
N SER A 3 25.51 -16.23 0.12
CA SER A 3 25.16 -14.85 -0.20
C SER A 3 25.94 -13.95 0.77
N GLU A 4 26.72 -13.00 0.27
CA GLU A 4 27.19 -11.88 1.09
C GLU A 4 25.96 -11.26 1.78
N SER A 5 25.88 -11.39 3.11
CA SER A 5 24.77 -10.81 3.86
C SER A 5 24.91 -9.29 3.81
N PHE A 6 23.96 -8.60 3.18
CA PHE A 6 23.88 -7.15 3.24
C PHE A 6 23.36 -6.69 4.61
N ASP A 7 24.11 -5.84 5.30
CA ASP A 7 23.84 -5.34 6.66
C ASP A 7 23.39 -3.86 6.69
N GLY A 8 23.25 -3.23 5.52
CA GLY A 8 22.78 -1.85 5.40
C GLY A 8 21.26 -1.69 5.39
N PRO A 9 20.74 -0.46 5.54
CA PRO A 9 19.32 -0.19 5.40
C PRO A 9 18.87 -0.38 3.95
N VAL A 10 17.66 -0.91 3.76
CA VAL A 10 16.95 -0.95 2.47
C VAL A 10 15.53 -0.44 2.63
N ASN A 11 14.97 0.06 1.54
CA ASN A 11 13.54 0.34 1.49
C ASN A 11 12.74 -0.97 1.40
N ILE A 12 11.68 -1.06 2.20
CA ILE A 12 10.66 -2.11 2.16
C ILE A 12 9.31 -1.41 1.97
N GLY A 13 8.99 -1.09 0.73
CA GLY A 13 7.78 -0.36 0.37
C GLY A 13 7.43 -0.56 -1.10
N SER A 14 6.15 -0.41 -1.42
CA SER A 14 5.72 -0.45 -2.83
C SER A 14 6.25 0.78 -3.58
N GLU A 15 6.57 0.59 -4.86
CA GLU A 15 6.80 1.68 -5.82
C GLU A 15 5.49 2.15 -6.48
N GLU A 16 4.36 1.52 -6.16
CA GLU A 16 3.03 1.94 -6.62
C GLU A 16 2.60 3.22 -5.91
N MET A 17 2.86 4.35 -6.55
CA MET A 17 2.42 5.67 -6.08
C MET A 17 0.94 5.89 -6.43
N VAL A 18 0.14 6.20 -5.41
CA VAL A 18 -1.28 6.57 -5.58
C VAL A 18 -1.64 7.81 -4.79
N THR A 19 -2.66 8.52 -5.25
CA THR A 19 -3.30 9.60 -4.49
C THR A 19 -4.30 9.06 -3.47
N ILE A 20 -4.65 9.86 -2.46
CA ILE A 20 -5.74 9.54 -1.52
C ILE A 20 -7.08 9.33 -2.25
N ASN A 21 -7.33 10.09 -3.33
CA ASN A 21 -8.54 9.92 -4.14
C ASN A 21 -8.56 8.56 -4.87
N GLN A 22 -7.42 8.09 -5.39
CA GLN A 22 -7.33 6.77 -6.02
C GLN A 22 -7.49 5.64 -5.00
N LEU A 23 -6.85 5.76 -3.82
CA LEU A 23 -7.04 4.82 -2.71
C LEU A 23 -8.53 4.69 -2.35
N ARG A 24 -9.24 5.82 -2.23
CA ARG A 24 -10.68 5.85 -2.01
C ARG A 24 -11.45 5.13 -3.12
N THR A 25 -11.11 5.37 -4.39
CA THR A 25 -11.73 4.69 -5.54
C THR A 25 -11.55 3.18 -5.44
N TYR A 26 -10.35 2.68 -5.12
CA TYR A 26 -10.12 1.25 -4.94
C TYR A 26 -11.01 0.64 -3.85
N VAL A 27 -11.13 1.32 -2.71
CA VAL A 27 -12.03 0.86 -1.63
C VAL A 27 -13.49 0.86 -2.07
N MET A 28 -13.95 1.90 -2.78
CA MET A 28 -15.32 1.95 -3.32
C MET A 28 -15.60 0.80 -4.30
N GLU A 29 -14.64 0.50 -5.19
CA GLU A 29 -14.73 -0.65 -6.10
C GLU A 29 -14.78 -1.98 -5.37
N ILE A 30 -13.93 -2.17 -4.34
CA ILE A 30 -13.90 -3.40 -3.53
C ILE A 30 -15.22 -3.60 -2.79
N THR A 31 -15.81 -2.54 -2.27
CA THR A 31 -17.05 -2.59 -1.47
C THR A 31 -18.34 -2.50 -2.28
N GLY A 32 -18.26 -2.19 -3.58
CA GLY A 32 -19.41 -1.91 -4.43
C GLY A 32 -20.18 -0.61 -4.08
N LYS A 33 -19.66 0.21 -3.16
CA LYS A 33 -20.34 1.43 -2.69
C LYS A 33 -20.14 2.60 -3.66
N LYS A 34 -21.20 3.37 -3.90
CA LYS A 34 -21.17 4.61 -4.69
C LYS A 34 -21.38 5.82 -3.78
N LEU A 35 -20.33 6.58 -3.53
CA LEU A 35 -20.31 7.73 -2.61
C LEU A 35 -19.74 8.97 -3.32
N ALA A 36 -20.32 10.14 -3.07
CA ALA A 36 -19.80 11.41 -3.59
C ALA A 36 -18.49 11.79 -2.90
N LEU A 37 -17.56 12.40 -3.67
CA LEU A 37 -16.27 12.85 -3.16
C LEU A 37 -16.44 14.18 -2.42
N LYS A 38 -16.00 14.23 -1.17
CA LYS A 38 -15.93 15.47 -0.38
C LYS A 38 -14.60 15.51 0.38
N ASN A 39 -13.65 16.29 -0.13
CA ASN A 39 -12.40 16.55 0.56
C ASN A 39 -12.62 17.69 1.57
N ILE A 40 -12.18 17.49 2.81
CA ILE A 40 -12.27 18.49 3.88
C ILE A 40 -10.86 18.86 4.36
N PRO A 41 -10.66 20.09 4.90
CA PRO A 41 -9.37 20.47 5.48
C PRO A 41 -8.98 19.58 6.66
N GLY A 42 -7.68 19.33 6.83
CA GLY A 42 -7.11 18.57 7.94
C GLY A 42 -5.60 18.37 7.79
N PRO A 43 -4.93 17.77 8.80
CA PRO A 43 -3.51 17.47 8.71
C PRO A 43 -3.22 16.57 7.50
N SER A 44 -2.39 17.06 6.57
CA SER A 44 -2.15 16.38 5.28
C SER A 44 -0.78 15.70 5.19
N GLY A 45 0.11 15.93 6.16
CA GLY A 45 1.47 15.40 6.13
C GLY A 45 2.29 15.91 4.93
N VAL A 46 3.19 15.08 4.44
CA VAL A 46 3.98 15.36 3.23
C VAL A 46 3.12 15.23 1.97
N ARG A 47 3.45 15.97 0.91
CA ARG A 47 2.64 15.95 -0.34
C ARG A 47 2.73 14.64 -1.13
N GLY A 48 3.76 13.84 -0.90
CA GLY A 48 3.95 12.56 -1.58
C GLY A 48 5.24 11.91 -1.13
N MET A 49 5.23 10.58 -1.09
CA MET A 49 6.38 9.74 -0.85
C MET A 49 6.18 8.46 -1.65
N ASN A 50 7.26 7.93 -2.23
CA ASN A 50 7.26 6.65 -2.90
C ASN A 50 8.56 5.94 -2.56
N SER A 51 8.52 4.60 -2.50
CA SER A 51 9.73 3.81 -2.27
C SER A 51 10.66 3.88 -3.47
N ASP A 52 11.98 3.88 -3.25
CA ASP A 52 12.97 3.54 -4.29
C ASP A 52 13.54 2.15 -3.95
N ASN A 53 13.19 1.14 -4.74
CA ASN A 53 13.58 -0.24 -4.45
C ASN A 53 14.83 -0.68 -5.21
N LYS A 54 15.59 0.23 -5.83
CA LYS A 54 16.83 -0.11 -6.53
C LYS A 54 17.79 -0.92 -5.65
N LEU A 55 18.08 -0.42 -4.45
CA LEU A 55 19.00 -1.09 -3.51
C LEU A 55 18.45 -2.43 -3.00
N SER A 56 17.14 -2.52 -2.75
CA SER A 56 16.48 -3.75 -2.30
C SER A 56 16.60 -4.87 -3.35
N ARG A 57 16.37 -4.54 -4.63
CA ARG A 57 16.57 -5.48 -5.74
C ARG A 57 18.04 -5.90 -5.88
N GLU A 58 18.96 -4.95 -5.80
CA GLU A 58 20.40 -5.20 -5.98
C GLU A 58 20.97 -6.07 -4.85
N LYS A 59 20.56 -5.83 -3.60
CA LYS A 59 21.15 -6.48 -2.42
C LYS A 59 20.40 -7.72 -1.95
N LEU A 60 19.08 -7.75 -2.12
CA LEU A 60 18.22 -8.84 -1.63
C LEU A 60 17.63 -9.68 -2.76
N GLY A 61 17.79 -9.27 -4.03
CA GLY A 61 17.09 -9.91 -5.15
C GLY A 61 15.57 -9.78 -5.05
N TRP A 62 15.07 -8.86 -4.23
CA TRP A 62 13.67 -8.79 -3.84
C TRP A 62 13.15 -7.35 -3.79
N ALA A 63 11.87 -7.19 -4.11
CA ALA A 63 11.09 -5.99 -3.84
C ALA A 63 9.59 -6.37 -3.78
N PRO A 64 8.73 -5.56 -3.13
CA PRO A 64 7.29 -5.79 -3.16
C PRO A 64 6.73 -5.80 -4.59
N SER A 65 5.91 -6.79 -4.90
CA SER A 65 5.27 -6.97 -6.22
C SER A 65 3.73 -7.01 -6.16
N GLN A 66 3.16 -7.13 -4.96
CA GLN A 66 1.71 -7.18 -4.77
C GLN A 66 1.12 -5.78 -4.97
N SER A 67 0.13 -5.66 -5.87
CA SER A 67 -0.58 -4.39 -6.05
C SER A 67 -1.38 -4.00 -4.82
N LEU A 68 -1.49 -2.69 -4.59
CA LEU A 68 -2.24 -2.07 -3.52
C LEU A 68 -3.70 -2.55 -3.54
N LYS A 69 -4.33 -2.62 -4.72
CA LYS A 69 -5.73 -3.05 -4.86
C LYS A 69 -5.97 -4.49 -4.38
N ILE A 70 -5.03 -5.41 -4.59
CA ILE A 70 -5.14 -6.79 -4.09
C ILE A 70 -4.96 -6.81 -2.57
N GLY A 71 -3.97 -6.09 -2.05
CA GLY A 71 -3.76 -5.93 -0.61
C GLY A 71 -5.00 -5.36 0.09
N LEU A 72 -5.57 -4.28 -0.45
CA LEU A 72 -6.79 -3.65 0.07
C LEU A 72 -7.99 -4.59 0.10
N ARG A 73 -8.13 -5.48 -0.90
CA ARG A 73 -9.22 -6.47 -0.91
C ARG A 73 -9.11 -7.43 0.27
N LYS A 74 -7.92 -8.01 0.48
CA LYS A 74 -7.65 -8.91 1.61
C LYS A 74 -7.87 -8.20 2.95
N THR A 75 -7.41 -6.95 3.06
CA THR A 75 -7.63 -6.11 4.25
C THR A 75 -9.12 -5.85 4.50
N TYR A 76 -9.89 -5.54 3.45
CA TYR A 76 -11.33 -5.32 3.55
C TYR A 76 -12.07 -6.59 3.98
N GLU A 77 -11.73 -7.75 3.42
CA GLU A 77 -12.31 -9.04 3.80
C GLU A 77 -12.05 -9.34 5.29
N LEU A 78 -10.80 -9.14 5.75
CA LEU A 78 -10.43 -9.33 7.15
C LEU A 78 -11.23 -8.41 8.09
N ILE A 79 -11.32 -7.11 7.79
CA ILE A 79 -12.07 -6.14 8.61
C ILE A 79 -13.56 -6.46 8.61
N SER A 80 -14.11 -6.83 7.44
CA SER A 80 -15.52 -7.21 7.31
C SER A 80 -15.85 -8.39 8.20
N GLN A 81 -15.01 -9.42 8.27
CA GLN A 81 -15.21 -10.57 9.14
C GLN A 81 -15.20 -10.20 10.64
N HIS A 82 -14.28 -9.35 11.08
CA HIS A 82 -14.17 -8.95 12.49
C HIS A 82 -15.35 -8.10 12.97
N ASN A 83 -15.89 -7.24 12.09
CA ASN A 83 -17.01 -6.37 12.42
C ASN A 83 -18.37 -7.09 12.52
N HIS A 84 -18.46 -8.38 12.18
CA HIS A 84 -19.69 -9.19 12.35
C HIS A 84 -19.76 -9.90 13.71
N ASN A 85 -18.77 -9.71 14.59
CA ASN A 85 -18.68 -10.34 15.90
C ASN A 85 -19.03 -9.41 17.08
N TYR A 86 -19.73 -8.30 16.82
CA TYR A 86 -20.27 -7.38 17.84
C TYR A 86 -21.73 -7.03 17.55
#